data_AF-A0A0W0Z716-F1
#
_entry.id   AF-A0A0W0Z716-F1
#
_cell.length_a   1.000
_cell.length_b   1.000
_cell.length_c   1.000
_cell.angle_alpha   90.00
_cell.angle_beta   90.00
_cell.angle_gamma   90.00
#
_symmetry.space_group_name_H-M   'P 1'
#
loop_
_entity.id
_entity.type
_entity.pdbx_description
1 polymer ?
#
loop_
_entity_poly.entity_id
_entity_poly.type
_entity_poly.pdbx_seq_one_letter_code
_entity_poly.pdbx_strand_id
1 'polypeptide(L)'
;MKRFLTINKELITKNSTQPFLSSRTFSQSTLSASENILLPTHRTKKKISLSPATKIPGSSFFEKLKKEERKQFPHKKRNRFSYNNNQSAALSLSYSNDQLVTKQNNPDELLALSKASIIEHANRRVDLFFYTLIAYYKTSFFPTYTQTTLQYGKGRTIDDGCITEACHSSFTPSLLDNIIYQNKETGEKLKSLLSNTHLLDNLNSTVELPSFVNDLDDVLENTCRPQCLEIIRRASIGEINPIEGLTIFLTMMQNVLRDLKEKAEPKSTSCFSQHSFLKQKSINPVLIDLVTTGTLSDTFSDETQTATDEYIQLLLRMRPDEKKLCEKKGTKEKVYLKKNHRNTRRNFVLKKQSDFNETRLKTVLLYRDNKIKFIVMQGAFYDFPF
;
A
#
# COMPACT_ATOMS: atom_id res chain seq x y z
N MET A 1 -8.43 53.24 -17.24
CA MET A 1 -7.49 53.98 -18.14
C MET A 1 -6.64 52.96 -18.89
N LYS A 2 -6.34 53.18 -20.19
CA LYS A 2 -5.40 52.45 -21.09
C LYS A 2 -5.59 50.89 -21.16
N ARG A 3 -6.09 50.25 -22.24
CA ARG A 3 -5.55 50.09 -23.63
C ARG A 3 -4.07 49.64 -23.61
N PHE A 4 -3.58 48.67 -24.39
CA PHE A 4 -4.00 47.87 -25.57
C PHE A 4 -3.20 46.53 -25.57
N LEU A 5 -3.33 45.52 -26.45
CA LEU A 5 -4.08 45.22 -27.68
C LEU A 5 -4.21 43.68 -27.88
N THR A 6 -4.96 43.21 -28.88
CA THR A 6 -5.02 41.81 -29.38
C THR A 6 -4.44 41.75 -30.79
N ILE A 7 -3.74 40.67 -31.20
CA ILE A 7 -3.45 40.39 -32.63
C ILE A 7 -3.68 38.91 -32.94
N ASN A 8 -4.55 38.65 -33.91
CA ASN A 8 -4.82 37.33 -34.51
C ASN A 8 -3.79 36.98 -35.58
N LYS A 9 -3.64 35.69 -35.91
CA LYS A 9 -3.29 35.22 -37.26
C LYS A 9 -4.02 33.92 -37.61
N GLU A 10 -4.87 34.00 -38.62
CA GLU A 10 -5.42 32.83 -39.34
C GLU A 10 -4.74 32.66 -40.71
N LEU A 11 -4.90 31.43 -41.22
CA LEU A 11 -4.69 30.84 -42.54
C LEU A 11 -4.29 31.70 -43.76
N ILE A 12 -3.55 31.07 -44.69
CA ILE A 12 -4.00 30.79 -46.07
C ILE A 12 -3.25 29.59 -46.69
N THR A 13 -3.86 28.94 -47.68
CA THR A 13 -3.58 27.60 -48.24
C THR A 13 -2.81 27.60 -49.58
N LYS A 14 -2.23 26.44 -49.99
CA LYS A 14 -2.58 25.69 -51.25
C LYS A 14 -1.70 24.45 -51.55
N ASN A 15 -2.38 23.31 -51.79
CA ASN A 15 -2.26 22.22 -52.81
C ASN A 15 -0.87 21.86 -53.42
N SER A 16 -0.53 20.59 -53.72
CA SER A 16 -1.22 19.76 -54.74
C SER A 16 -0.73 18.28 -54.86
N THR A 17 -1.64 17.41 -55.35
CA THR A 17 -1.45 16.15 -56.14
C THR A 17 -0.71 14.92 -55.61
N GLN A 18 -1.45 13.79 -55.52
CA GLN A 18 -0.96 12.41 -55.73
C GLN A 18 -0.91 12.06 -57.24
N PRO A 19 -0.46 10.85 -57.62
CA PRO A 19 -1.46 9.85 -58.06
C PRO A 19 -1.27 8.39 -57.53
N PHE A 20 -2.34 7.61 -57.70
CA PHE A 20 -2.50 6.17 -57.43
C PHE A 20 -1.86 5.26 -58.49
N LEU A 21 -1.46 4.03 -58.10
CA LEU A 21 -1.60 2.72 -58.79
C LEU A 21 -1.31 1.64 -57.71
N SER A 22 -2.23 0.83 -57.17
CA SER A 22 -3.11 -0.23 -57.69
C SER A 22 -2.51 -1.66 -57.78
N SER A 23 -2.92 -2.51 -56.82
CA SER A 23 -3.44 -3.89 -57.01
C SER A 23 -2.52 -5.13 -56.93
N ARG A 24 -3.09 -6.18 -56.28
CA ARG A 24 -2.81 -7.65 -56.36
C ARG A 24 -1.45 -8.14 -55.78
N THR A 25 -1.29 -9.36 -55.24
CA THR A 25 -2.20 -10.54 -55.08
C THR A 25 -1.80 -11.40 -53.86
N PHE A 26 -2.67 -12.34 -53.47
CA PHE A 26 -2.36 -13.45 -52.54
C PHE A 26 -1.20 -14.34 -53.04
N SER A 27 -0.40 -14.87 -52.10
CA SER A 27 0.05 -16.26 -52.14
C SER A 27 0.44 -16.77 -50.74
N GLN A 28 0.05 -18.00 -50.42
CA GLN A 28 0.61 -18.77 -49.30
C GLN A 28 1.91 -19.43 -49.76
N SER A 29 2.89 -19.59 -48.86
CA SER A 29 3.74 -20.78 -48.88
C SER A 29 4.26 -21.09 -47.47
N THR A 30 4.42 -22.38 -47.21
CA THR A 30 4.82 -22.96 -45.92
C THR A 30 6.30 -23.30 -45.90
N LEU A 31 6.91 -23.19 -44.71
CA LEU A 31 8.07 -23.98 -44.25
C LEU A 31 9.35 -23.96 -45.10
N SER A 32 10.40 -23.33 -44.57
CA SER A 32 11.72 -23.97 -44.51
C SER A 32 12.48 -23.54 -43.26
N ALA A 33 13.46 -24.34 -42.84
CA ALA A 33 14.13 -24.23 -41.56
C ALA A 33 15.39 -23.36 -41.62
N SER A 34 15.97 -23.13 -40.42
CA SER A 34 17.34 -22.70 -40.14
C SER A 34 17.82 -21.38 -40.76
N GLU A 35 17.94 -20.37 -39.90
CA GLU A 35 19.18 -19.59 -39.84
C GLU A 35 19.47 -19.13 -38.40
N ASN A 36 20.73 -19.22 -37.99
CA ASN A 36 21.15 -18.99 -36.61
C ASN A 36 21.31 -17.49 -36.33
N ILE A 37 20.44 -16.92 -35.48
CA ILE A 37 20.69 -15.60 -34.88
C ILE A 37 21.08 -15.79 -33.41
N LEU A 38 22.39 -15.68 -33.16
CA LEU A 38 22.99 -15.57 -31.83
C LEU A 38 22.42 -14.35 -31.10
N LEU A 39 21.44 -14.56 -30.22
CA LEU A 39 20.96 -13.51 -29.31
C LEU A 39 21.93 -13.34 -28.14
N PRO A 40 22.27 -12.09 -27.73
CA PRO A 40 23.40 -11.85 -26.83
C PRO A 40 23.29 -12.50 -25.45
N THR A 41 24.44 -13.02 -25.01
CA THR A 41 24.69 -13.67 -23.74
C THR A 41 24.07 -12.94 -22.55
N HIS A 42 23.35 -13.69 -21.70
CA HIS A 42 22.81 -13.20 -20.43
C HIS A 42 23.86 -12.42 -19.62
N ARG A 43 23.66 -11.10 -19.46
CA ARG A 43 24.41 -10.31 -18.47
C ARG A 43 24.19 -10.92 -17.09
N THR A 44 25.22 -11.55 -16.54
CA THR A 44 25.27 -12.06 -15.18
C THR A 44 25.10 -10.89 -14.21
N LYS A 45 23.88 -10.72 -13.65
CA LYS A 45 23.65 -9.77 -12.55
C LYS A 45 24.54 -10.21 -11.38
N LYS A 46 25.67 -9.53 -11.19
CA LYS A 46 26.67 -9.80 -10.15
C LYS A 46 25.97 -9.70 -8.80
N LYS A 47 25.70 -10.84 -8.16
CA LYS A 47 24.95 -10.91 -6.91
C LYS A 47 25.86 -10.47 -5.76
N ILE A 48 25.91 -9.17 -5.50
CA ILE A 48 26.73 -8.60 -4.42
C ILE A 48 26.24 -9.16 -3.09
N SER A 49 27.06 -10.01 -2.49
CA SER A 49 26.83 -10.54 -1.15
C SER A 49 27.20 -9.46 -0.12
N LEU A 50 26.27 -8.57 0.18
CA LEU A 50 26.35 -7.76 1.39
C LEU A 50 26.42 -8.72 2.58
N SER A 51 27.42 -8.54 3.45
CA SER A 51 27.45 -9.24 4.73
C SER A 51 26.21 -8.84 5.55
N PRO A 52 25.58 -9.78 6.28
CA PRO A 52 24.40 -9.46 7.09
C PRO A 52 24.74 -8.36 8.10
N ALA A 53 24.10 -7.20 7.98
CA ALA A 53 24.29 -6.11 8.91
C ALA A 53 23.62 -6.47 10.25
N THR A 54 24.40 -6.45 11.33
CA THR A 54 23.95 -6.88 12.68
C THR A 54 23.43 -5.74 13.56
N LYS A 55 23.47 -4.49 13.08
CA LYS A 55 23.04 -3.30 13.80
C LYS A 55 22.34 -2.31 12.88
N ILE A 56 21.35 -1.58 13.41
CA ILE A 56 20.69 -0.48 12.72
C ILE A 56 21.67 0.72 12.64
N PRO A 57 21.83 1.39 11.48
CA PRO A 57 22.66 2.58 11.35
C PRO A 57 22.18 3.77 12.18
N GLY A 58 23.12 4.64 12.58
CA GLY A 58 22.80 5.90 13.27
C GLY A 58 22.21 6.99 12.35
N SER A 59 21.79 8.11 12.94
CA SER A 59 21.14 9.25 12.25
C SER A 59 21.85 9.72 10.98
N SER A 60 23.19 9.85 11.02
CA SER A 60 24.02 10.33 9.91
C SER A 60 23.94 9.46 8.64
N PHE A 61 23.53 8.19 8.76
CA PHE A 61 23.23 7.34 7.60
C PHE A 61 21.90 7.75 6.93
N PHE A 62 20.86 8.01 7.71
CA PHE A 62 19.56 8.44 7.18
C PHE A 62 19.61 9.85 6.59
N GLU A 63 20.45 10.73 7.13
CA GLU A 63 20.76 12.04 6.53
C GLU A 63 21.44 11.89 5.16
N LYS A 64 22.40 10.97 5.04
CA LYS A 64 23.05 10.64 3.75
C LYS A 64 22.06 10.06 2.75
N LEU A 65 21.12 9.20 3.18
CA LEU A 65 20.03 8.72 2.31
C LEU A 65 19.18 9.90 1.82
N LYS A 66 18.79 10.83 2.71
CA LYS A 66 18.00 12.01 2.35
C LYS A 66 18.75 13.03 1.47
N LYS A 67 20.07 13.08 1.56
CA LYS A 67 20.91 13.86 0.63
C LYS A 67 20.94 13.22 -0.77
N GLU A 68 21.09 11.90 -0.84
CA GLU A 68 21.11 11.19 -2.13
C GLU A 68 19.73 11.15 -2.79
N GLU A 69 18.64 11.05 -2.01
CA GLU A 69 17.28 11.17 -2.54
C GLU A 69 17.07 12.51 -3.27
N ARG A 70 17.37 13.64 -2.61
CA ARG A 70 17.23 14.97 -3.20
C ARG A 70 18.04 15.15 -4.48
N LYS A 71 19.18 14.45 -4.60
CA LYS A 71 20.04 14.45 -5.77
C LYS A 71 19.47 13.62 -6.94
N GLN A 72 18.96 12.42 -6.67
CA GLN A 72 18.51 11.50 -7.73
C GLN A 72 17.04 11.69 -8.13
N PHE A 73 16.22 12.16 -7.20
CA PHE A 73 14.78 12.35 -7.28
C PHE A 73 14.43 13.79 -6.85
N PRO A 74 14.63 14.80 -7.73
CA PRO A 74 14.13 16.15 -7.47
C PRO A 74 12.62 16.10 -7.19
N HIS A 75 12.14 17.00 -6.33
CA HIS A 75 10.73 16.97 -5.88
C HIS A 75 9.77 17.01 -7.07
N LYS A 76 8.95 15.95 -7.18
CA LYS A 76 7.89 15.82 -8.19
C LYS A 76 6.53 15.94 -7.53
N LYS A 77 5.57 16.50 -8.27
CA LYS A 77 4.14 16.46 -7.92
C LYS A 77 3.71 15.00 -7.76
N ARG A 78 2.82 14.72 -6.80
CA ARG A 78 2.26 13.39 -6.57
C ARG A 78 1.40 12.97 -7.77
N ASN A 79 1.69 11.81 -8.34
CA ASN A 79 0.84 11.18 -9.35
C ASN A 79 -0.42 10.64 -8.65
N ARG A 80 -1.61 11.02 -9.14
CA ARG A 80 -2.90 10.63 -8.55
C ARG A 80 -3.77 9.90 -9.58
N PHE A 81 -4.05 8.63 -9.34
CA PHE A 81 -4.83 7.76 -10.22
C PHE A 81 -6.32 7.71 -9.80
N SER A 82 -7.19 7.27 -10.70
CA SER A 82 -8.62 7.05 -10.41
C SER A 82 -8.83 5.71 -9.70
N TYR A 83 -9.93 5.57 -8.95
CA TYR A 83 -10.37 4.28 -8.40
C TYR A 83 -10.70 3.24 -9.48
N ASN A 84 -11.04 3.69 -10.70
CA ASN A 84 -11.27 2.79 -11.84
C ASN A 84 -9.98 2.11 -12.35
N ASN A 85 -8.80 2.54 -11.88
CA ASN A 85 -7.53 1.94 -12.27
C ASN A 85 -7.24 0.70 -11.41
N ASN A 86 -7.49 -0.50 -11.96
CA ASN A 86 -7.28 -1.80 -11.31
C ASN A 86 -5.79 -2.20 -11.15
N GLN A 87 -4.93 -1.26 -10.72
CA GLN A 87 -3.49 -1.43 -10.50
C GLN A 87 -3.12 -1.62 -9.02
N SER A 88 -4.08 -1.42 -8.11
CA SER A 88 -3.90 -1.54 -6.66
C SER A 88 -5.24 -1.91 -6.00
N ALA A 89 -5.23 -2.19 -4.70
CA ALA A 89 -6.45 -2.46 -3.93
C ALA A 89 -7.36 -1.23 -3.69
N ALA A 90 -7.08 -0.05 -4.27
CA ALA A 90 -7.82 1.18 -3.98
C ALA A 90 -9.35 1.04 -4.13
N LEU A 91 -10.12 1.64 -3.21
CA LEU A 91 -11.59 1.52 -3.16
C LEU A 91 -12.29 2.87 -3.16
N SER A 92 -13.29 3.04 -4.02
CA SER A 92 -14.31 4.09 -3.90
C SER A 92 -15.45 3.64 -2.97
N LEU A 93 -16.22 4.60 -2.45
CA LEU A 93 -17.52 4.32 -1.84
C LEU A 93 -18.50 3.84 -2.91
N SER A 94 -19.36 2.88 -2.57
CA SER A 94 -20.38 2.31 -3.46
C SER A 94 -21.61 3.22 -3.68
N TYR A 95 -21.64 4.39 -3.04
CA TYR A 95 -22.74 5.36 -3.14
C TYR A 95 -22.55 6.33 -4.32
N SER A 96 -23.64 6.85 -4.87
CA SER A 96 -23.61 7.92 -5.89
C SER A 96 -23.15 9.25 -5.29
N ASN A 97 -22.80 10.22 -6.13
CA ASN A 97 -22.47 11.57 -5.66
C ASN A 97 -23.67 12.20 -4.93
N ASP A 98 -24.87 12.11 -5.49
CA ASP A 98 -26.09 12.70 -4.90
C ASP A 98 -26.40 12.11 -3.52
N GLN A 99 -26.19 10.80 -3.34
CA GLN A 99 -26.36 10.12 -2.05
C GLN A 99 -25.39 10.59 -0.97
N LEU A 100 -24.20 11.06 -1.36
CA LEU A 100 -23.19 11.62 -0.46
C LEU A 100 -23.42 13.12 -0.22
N VAL A 101 -23.71 13.90 -1.27
CA VAL A 101 -24.03 15.34 -1.19
C VAL A 101 -25.22 15.59 -0.26
N THR A 102 -26.29 14.79 -0.39
CA THR A 102 -27.48 14.88 0.49
C THR A 102 -27.18 14.69 1.98
N LYS A 103 -26.03 14.11 2.33
CA LYS A 103 -25.63 13.78 3.72
C LYS A 103 -24.38 14.49 4.18
N GLN A 104 -23.74 15.30 3.32
CA GLN A 104 -22.43 15.88 3.60
C GLN A 104 -22.40 16.74 4.87
N ASN A 105 -23.55 17.33 5.21
CA ASN A 105 -23.75 18.18 6.39
C ASN A 105 -24.15 17.39 7.66
N ASN A 106 -24.30 16.06 7.57
CA ASN A 106 -24.60 15.17 8.70
C ASN A 106 -23.47 14.13 8.87
N PRO A 107 -22.47 14.40 9.74
CA PRO A 107 -21.34 13.50 9.96
C PRO A 107 -21.74 12.09 10.41
N ASP A 108 -22.82 11.95 11.19
CA ASP A 108 -23.26 10.64 11.71
C ASP A 108 -23.91 9.78 10.62
N GLU A 109 -24.63 10.39 9.68
CA GLU A 109 -25.12 9.70 8.48
C GLU A 109 -23.98 9.28 7.55
N LEU A 110 -22.98 10.15 7.33
CA LEU A 110 -21.78 9.78 6.56
C LEU A 110 -20.99 8.66 7.24
N LEU A 111 -20.89 8.66 8.58
CA LEU A 111 -20.24 7.62 9.36
C LEU A 111 -20.99 6.29 9.23
N ALA A 112 -22.33 6.31 9.31
CA ALA A 112 -23.17 5.14 9.13
C ALA A 112 -23.02 4.52 7.73
N LEU A 113 -23.04 5.34 6.67
CA LEU A 113 -22.79 4.88 5.30
C LEU A 113 -21.37 4.29 5.13
N SER A 114 -20.37 4.92 5.73
CA SER A 114 -18.95 4.58 5.51
C SER A 114 -18.46 3.42 6.39
N LYS A 115 -19.29 2.91 7.31
CA LYS A 115 -18.91 1.95 8.37
C LYS A 115 -18.08 0.76 7.86
N ALA A 116 -18.54 0.08 6.81
CA ALA A 116 -17.85 -1.09 6.28
C ALA A 116 -16.49 -0.73 5.65
N SER A 117 -16.42 0.40 4.93
CA SER A 117 -15.18 0.89 4.33
C SER A 117 -14.16 1.37 5.36
N ILE A 118 -14.59 1.90 6.51
CA ILE A 118 -13.69 2.28 7.62
C ILE A 118 -13.05 1.02 8.24
N ILE A 119 -13.85 -0.02 8.49
CA ILE A 119 -13.36 -1.30 9.03
C ILE A 119 -12.36 -1.95 8.05
N GLU A 120 -12.71 -2.03 6.76
CA GLU A 120 -11.83 -2.56 5.71
C GLU A 120 -10.53 -1.76 5.58
N HIS A 121 -10.62 -0.43 5.62
CA HIS A 121 -9.46 0.47 5.56
C HIS A 121 -8.49 0.25 6.73
N ALA A 122 -9.02 0.14 7.95
CA ALA A 122 -8.23 -0.16 9.14
C ALA A 122 -7.61 -1.58 9.07
N ASN A 123 -8.35 -2.57 8.57
CA ASN A 123 -7.85 -3.94 8.41
C ASN A 123 -6.69 -4.04 7.42
N ARG A 124 -6.82 -3.40 6.25
CA ARG A 124 -5.76 -3.32 5.22
C ARG A 124 -4.46 -2.75 5.73
N ARG A 125 -4.51 -1.86 6.71
CA ARG A 125 -3.32 -1.27 7.33
C ARG A 125 -2.47 -2.32 8.05
N VAL A 126 -3.12 -3.26 8.71
CA VAL A 126 -2.48 -4.40 9.36
C VAL A 126 -1.84 -5.33 8.32
N ASP A 127 -2.59 -5.70 7.28
CA ASP A 127 -2.12 -6.50 6.14
C ASP A 127 -0.87 -5.90 5.49
N LEU A 128 -0.96 -4.62 5.08
CA LEU A 128 0.11 -3.91 4.37
C LEU A 128 1.36 -3.74 5.24
N PHE A 129 1.18 -3.53 6.55
CA PHE A 129 2.29 -3.50 7.49
C PHE A 129 2.99 -4.87 7.57
N PHE A 130 2.24 -5.97 7.72
CA PHE A 130 2.82 -7.32 7.75
C PHE A 130 3.56 -7.71 6.46
N TYR A 131 2.99 -7.41 5.29
CA TYR A 131 3.68 -7.65 4.02
C TYR A 131 4.95 -6.80 3.89
N THR A 132 4.98 -5.60 4.47
CA THR A 132 6.19 -4.76 4.55
C THR A 132 7.26 -5.41 5.45
N LEU A 133 6.88 -5.98 6.60
CA LEU A 133 7.81 -6.75 7.45
C LEU A 133 8.40 -7.96 6.70
N ILE A 134 7.57 -8.74 5.99
CA ILE A 134 8.03 -9.87 5.17
C ILE A 134 8.98 -9.40 4.07
N ALA A 135 8.70 -8.27 3.42
CA ALA A 135 9.54 -7.74 2.35
C ALA A 135 10.93 -7.33 2.86
N TYR A 136 11.02 -6.69 4.02
CA TYR A 136 12.29 -6.24 4.60
C TYR A 136 13.03 -7.31 5.42
N TYR A 137 12.38 -8.39 5.87
CA TYR A 137 12.96 -9.38 6.80
C TYR A 137 14.32 -9.93 6.36
N LYS A 138 15.35 -9.75 7.21
CA LYS A 138 16.75 -10.20 6.98
C LYS A 138 17.36 -9.75 5.64
N THR A 139 16.94 -8.58 5.14
CA THR A 139 17.48 -8.01 3.89
C THR A 139 18.66 -7.05 4.09
N SER A 140 18.88 -6.56 5.31
CA SER A 140 19.83 -5.46 5.60
C SER A 140 19.60 -4.18 4.75
N PHE A 141 18.37 -3.96 4.27
CA PHE A 141 17.91 -2.65 3.81
C PHE A 141 17.27 -1.89 4.98
N PHE A 142 17.62 -0.62 5.15
CA PHE A 142 17.23 0.19 6.30
C PHE A 142 16.26 1.30 5.89
N PRO A 143 14.93 1.07 6.02
CA PRO A 143 13.96 2.04 5.56
C PRO A 143 13.88 3.29 6.45
N THR A 144 13.59 4.40 5.80
CA THR A 144 13.10 5.65 6.39
C THR A 144 11.97 6.20 5.54
N TYR A 145 11.15 7.09 6.10
CA TYR A 145 10.03 7.70 5.37
C TYR A 145 10.51 8.53 4.18
N THR A 146 9.65 8.72 3.18
CA THR A 146 9.82 9.80 2.21
C THR A 146 8.50 10.38 1.70
N GLN A 147 8.59 11.44 0.90
CA GLN A 147 7.46 12.08 0.25
C GLN A 147 6.74 11.09 -0.68
N THR A 148 5.47 10.88 -0.39
CA THR A 148 4.51 10.12 -1.19
C THR A 148 4.33 10.73 -2.58
N THR A 149 4.91 10.07 -3.59
CA THR A 149 4.84 10.46 -5.01
C THR A 149 3.76 9.72 -5.81
N LEU A 150 3.12 8.70 -5.24
CA LEU A 150 2.03 7.92 -5.84
C LEU A 150 0.79 8.00 -4.94
N GLN A 151 -0.40 7.88 -5.52
CA GLN A 151 -1.67 7.74 -4.79
C GLN A 151 -2.71 7.15 -5.74
N TYR A 152 -3.25 5.99 -5.38
CA TYR A 152 -4.31 5.34 -6.14
C TYR A 152 -5.64 5.63 -5.46
N GLY A 153 -6.40 6.56 -6.05
CA GLY A 153 -7.65 7.08 -5.51
C GLY A 153 -7.67 8.60 -5.33
N LYS A 154 -8.87 9.18 -5.39
CA LYS A 154 -9.15 10.60 -5.19
C LYS A 154 -10.53 10.74 -4.53
N GLY A 155 -10.64 11.59 -3.52
CA GLY A 155 -11.94 11.98 -2.97
C GLY A 155 -12.79 12.75 -3.98
N ARG A 156 -14.10 12.85 -3.71
CA ARG A 156 -15.08 13.61 -4.49
C ARG A 156 -15.20 15.02 -3.95
N THR A 157 -15.36 15.96 -4.87
CA THR A 157 -15.52 17.39 -4.58
C THR A 157 -16.85 17.90 -5.14
N ILE A 158 -17.46 18.83 -4.41
CA ILE A 158 -18.44 19.80 -4.92
C ILE A 158 -17.76 21.16 -5.06
N ASP A 159 -18.46 22.14 -5.61
CA ASP A 159 -17.94 23.50 -5.83
C ASP A 159 -17.42 24.16 -4.54
N ASP A 160 -18.07 23.90 -3.40
CA ASP A 160 -17.73 24.47 -2.09
C ASP A 160 -16.82 23.58 -1.20
N GLY A 161 -16.34 22.41 -1.68
CA GLY A 161 -15.40 21.59 -0.89
C GLY A 161 -15.32 20.09 -1.21
N CYS A 162 -14.59 19.34 -0.38
CA CYS A 162 -14.47 17.88 -0.46
C CYS A 162 -15.63 17.20 0.29
N ILE A 163 -16.38 16.33 -0.38
CA ILE A 163 -17.37 15.44 0.27
C ILE A 163 -16.64 14.26 0.94
N THR A 164 -15.65 13.72 0.23
CA THR A 164 -14.85 12.57 0.63
C THR A 164 -13.38 12.85 0.34
N GLU A 165 -12.50 12.12 1.01
CA GLU A 165 -11.06 12.17 0.83
C GLU A 165 -10.49 10.80 0.46
N ALA A 166 -9.18 10.74 0.26
CA ALA A 166 -8.46 9.55 -0.17
C ALA A 166 -7.52 9.08 0.95
N CYS A 167 -8.10 8.44 1.97
CA CYS A 167 -7.40 7.96 3.17
C CYS A 167 -6.36 6.90 2.82
N HIS A 168 -5.10 7.09 3.22
CA HIS A 168 -4.00 6.16 2.91
C HIS A 168 -4.06 4.91 3.78
N SER A 169 -4.18 3.73 3.16
CA SER A 169 -4.31 2.46 3.89
C SER A 169 -3.00 1.99 4.56
N SER A 170 -1.95 2.81 4.59
CA SER A 170 -0.64 2.49 5.19
C SER A 170 -0.02 3.74 5.80
N PHE A 171 0.56 3.61 6.99
CA PHE A 171 1.40 4.65 7.60
C PHE A 171 2.78 4.79 6.93
N THR A 172 3.19 3.83 6.08
CA THR A 172 4.47 3.83 5.36
C THR A 172 4.28 3.80 3.84
N PRO A 173 3.50 4.72 3.24
CA PRO A 173 3.16 4.69 1.82
C PRO A 173 4.39 4.87 0.91
N SER A 174 5.42 5.57 1.39
CA SER A 174 6.65 5.80 0.64
C SER A 174 7.89 5.64 1.52
N LEU A 175 8.76 4.70 1.12
CA LEU A 175 9.99 4.37 1.82
C LEU A 175 11.22 4.69 0.97
N LEU A 176 12.31 5.03 1.66
CA LEU A 176 13.65 5.26 1.15
C LEU A 176 14.62 4.34 1.90
N ASP A 177 15.50 3.62 1.21
CA ASP A 177 16.55 2.80 1.83
C ASP A 177 17.83 2.76 0.99
N ASN A 178 18.85 2.01 1.45
CA ASN A 178 20.16 1.90 0.82
C ASN A 178 20.19 1.28 -0.59
N ILE A 179 19.08 0.82 -1.16
CA ILE A 179 19.04 0.47 -2.59
C ILE A 179 19.37 1.68 -3.48
N ILE A 180 19.09 2.92 -3.02
CA ILE A 180 19.32 4.15 -3.79
C ILE A 180 20.77 4.33 -4.24
N TYR A 181 21.73 3.76 -3.51
CA TYR A 181 23.14 3.79 -3.87
C TYR A 181 23.48 2.82 -5.02
N GLN A 182 22.69 1.77 -5.22
CA GLN A 182 22.85 0.77 -6.29
C GLN A 182 22.36 1.28 -7.65
N ASN A 183 21.57 2.37 -7.69
CA ASN A 183 21.01 2.94 -8.92
C ASN A 183 22.08 3.30 -9.97
N LYS A 184 23.29 3.67 -9.54
CA LYS A 184 24.42 3.96 -10.45
C LYS A 184 24.97 2.70 -11.12
N GLU A 185 24.92 1.56 -10.44
CA GLU A 185 25.45 0.28 -10.93
C GLU A 185 24.44 -0.41 -11.87
N THR A 186 23.14 -0.22 -11.62
CA THR A 186 22.05 -0.86 -12.36
C THR A 186 21.46 0.00 -13.47
N GLY A 187 21.56 1.33 -13.38
CA GLY A 187 20.85 2.29 -14.23
C GLY A 187 19.36 2.46 -13.88
N GLU A 188 18.82 1.63 -13.00
CA GLU A 188 17.43 1.73 -12.52
C GLU A 188 17.33 2.79 -11.41
N LYS A 189 16.32 3.68 -11.46
CA LYS A 189 16.09 4.67 -10.39
C LYS A 189 15.13 4.13 -9.32
N LEU A 190 15.68 3.49 -8.28
CA LEU A 190 14.94 2.93 -7.15
C LEU A 190 15.11 3.81 -5.90
N LYS A 191 14.03 4.05 -5.15
CA LYS A 191 14.10 4.72 -3.83
C LYS A 191 14.30 3.73 -2.69
N SER A 192 13.69 2.57 -2.81
CA SER A 192 13.62 1.54 -1.79
C SER A 192 13.48 0.15 -2.41
N LEU A 193 13.71 -0.88 -1.61
CA LEU A 193 13.49 -2.29 -1.96
C LEU A 193 12.15 -2.51 -2.70
N LEU A 194 11.10 -1.81 -2.27
CA LEU A 194 9.74 -1.90 -2.80
C LEU A 194 9.53 -1.16 -4.14
N SER A 195 10.51 -0.41 -4.62
CA SER A 195 10.39 0.34 -5.89
C SER A 195 10.09 -0.58 -7.06
N ASN A 196 9.07 -0.20 -7.84
CA ASN A 196 8.52 -0.96 -8.98
C ASN A 196 7.98 -2.34 -8.57
N THR A 197 7.24 -2.39 -7.45
CA THR A 197 6.54 -3.61 -7.01
C THR A 197 5.07 -3.31 -6.73
N HIS A 198 4.19 -4.28 -6.99
CA HIS A 198 2.77 -4.20 -6.63
C HIS A 198 2.55 -3.91 -5.13
N LEU A 199 3.48 -4.28 -4.24
CA LEU A 199 3.38 -3.90 -2.81
C LEU A 199 3.51 -2.39 -2.61
N LEU A 200 4.39 -1.70 -3.37
CA LEU A 200 4.45 -0.23 -3.34
C LEU A 200 3.13 0.38 -3.81
N ASP A 201 2.53 -0.16 -4.88
CA ASP A 201 1.26 0.37 -5.39
C ASP A 201 0.13 0.22 -4.36
N ASN A 202 0.08 -0.91 -3.65
CA ASN A 202 -0.88 -1.14 -2.57
C ASN A 202 -0.59 -0.32 -1.30
N LEU A 203 0.68 -0.07 -0.96
CA LEU A 203 1.05 0.88 0.10
C LEU A 203 0.61 2.32 -0.22
N ASN A 204 0.45 2.66 -1.50
CA ASN A 204 -0.09 3.94 -1.97
C ASN A 204 -1.59 3.87 -2.34
N SER A 205 -2.27 2.77 -2.03
CA SER A 205 -3.72 2.63 -2.25
C SER A 205 -4.52 3.34 -1.16
N THR A 206 -5.59 4.02 -1.58
CA THR A 206 -6.49 4.71 -0.66
C THR A 206 -7.86 4.06 -0.61
N VAL A 207 -8.59 4.31 0.47
CA VAL A 207 -10.03 4.08 0.54
C VAL A 207 -10.70 5.44 0.55
N GLU A 208 -11.74 5.60 -0.24
CA GLU A 208 -12.58 6.78 -0.23
C GLU A 208 -13.42 6.80 1.04
N LEU A 209 -13.26 7.83 1.86
CA LEU A 209 -13.92 7.98 3.16
C LEU A 209 -14.22 9.46 3.45
N PRO A 210 -15.12 9.78 4.38
CA PRO A 210 -15.34 11.15 4.83
C PRO A 210 -14.08 11.79 5.42
N SER A 211 -13.95 13.12 5.32
CA SER A 211 -12.76 13.87 5.79
C SER A 211 -12.44 13.66 7.27
N PHE A 212 -13.43 13.46 8.13
CA PHE A 212 -13.20 13.16 9.55
C PHE A 212 -12.45 11.84 9.80
N VAL A 213 -12.44 10.91 8.84
CA VAL A 213 -11.63 9.69 8.94
C VAL A 213 -10.17 10.00 8.62
N ASN A 214 -9.93 10.85 7.61
CA ASN A 214 -8.60 11.32 7.27
C ASN A 214 -8.00 12.20 8.40
N ASP A 215 -8.81 13.04 9.07
CA ASP A 215 -8.42 13.77 10.29
C ASP A 215 -7.91 12.81 11.40
N LEU A 216 -8.55 11.64 11.59
CA LEU A 216 -8.09 10.61 12.54
C LEU A 216 -6.85 9.87 12.03
N ASP A 217 -6.78 9.55 10.73
CA ASP A 217 -5.62 8.88 10.14
C ASP A 217 -4.36 9.74 10.24
N ASP A 218 -4.45 11.06 10.09
CA ASP A 218 -3.34 11.98 10.31
C ASP A 218 -2.85 11.94 11.77
N VAL A 219 -3.76 11.85 12.76
CA VAL A 219 -3.38 11.66 14.17
C VAL A 219 -2.66 10.33 14.36
N LEU A 220 -3.25 9.22 13.89
CA LEU A 220 -2.67 7.89 14.00
C LEU A 220 -1.31 7.78 13.27
N GLU A 221 -1.19 8.37 12.09
CA GLU A 221 0.04 8.41 11.29
C GLU A 221 1.17 9.14 12.04
N ASN A 222 0.88 10.32 12.59
CA ASN A 222 1.85 11.10 13.34
C ASN A 222 2.33 10.36 14.61
N THR A 223 1.44 9.66 15.32
CA THR A 223 1.79 8.86 16.50
C THR A 223 2.54 7.57 16.15
N CYS A 224 2.08 6.82 15.14
CA CYS A 224 2.49 5.43 14.90
C CYS A 224 3.64 5.29 13.89
N ARG A 225 3.77 6.18 12.89
CA ARG A 225 4.78 6.06 11.83
C ARG A 225 6.23 5.91 12.33
N PRO A 226 6.70 6.66 13.35
CA PRO A 226 8.08 6.52 13.83
C PRO A 226 8.36 5.11 14.37
N GLN A 227 7.42 4.56 15.15
CA GLN A 227 7.54 3.20 15.70
C GLN A 227 7.41 2.14 14.61
N CYS A 228 6.50 2.32 13.65
CA CYS A 228 6.37 1.44 12.48
C CYS A 228 7.69 1.29 11.71
N LEU A 229 8.41 2.40 11.45
CA LEU A 229 9.71 2.36 10.79
C LEU A 229 10.75 1.61 11.61
N GLU A 230 10.73 1.75 12.94
CA GLU A 230 11.67 1.06 13.82
C GLU A 230 11.44 -0.46 13.85
N ILE A 231 10.19 -0.90 13.96
CA ILE A 231 9.82 -2.32 13.85
C ILE A 231 10.31 -2.90 12.51
N ILE A 232 10.13 -2.18 11.39
CA ILE A 232 10.60 -2.66 10.08
C ILE A 232 12.14 -2.75 10.01
N ARG A 233 12.90 -1.84 10.65
CA ARG A 233 14.37 -1.92 10.71
C ARG A 233 14.87 -3.08 11.58
N ARG A 234 14.25 -3.32 12.74
CA ARG A 234 14.55 -4.47 13.59
C ARG A 234 14.27 -5.78 12.85
N ALA A 235 13.19 -5.83 12.06
CA ALA A 235 12.93 -6.94 11.15
C ALA A 235 13.97 -7.06 10.02
N SER A 236 14.52 -5.94 9.52
CA SER A 236 15.45 -5.98 8.38
C SER A 236 16.84 -6.49 8.70
N ILE A 237 17.30 -6.35 9.95
CA ILE A 237 18.47 -7.08 10.49
C ILE A 237 18.12 -8.48 11.01
N GLY A 238 16.81 -8.77 11.17
CA GLY A 238 16.32 -10.05 11.67
C GLY A 238 16.44 -10.24 13.18
N GLU A 239 16.53 -9.13 13.93
CA GLU A 239 16.45 -9.08 15.39
C GLU A 239 15.07 -9.55 15.85
N ILE A 240 14.03 -9.13 15.13
CA ILE A 240 12.67 -9.66 15.24
C ILE A 240 12.23 -10.29 13.92
N ASN A 241 11.31 -11.24 13.98
CA ASN A 241 10.64 -11.84 12.84
C ASN A 241 9.32 -11.13 12.49
N PRO A 242 8.73 -11.35 11.30
CA PRO A 242 7.52 -10.62 10.89
C PRO A 242 6.30 -10.78 11.81
N ILE A 243 6.18 -11.89 12.56
CA ILE A 243 5.07 -12.13 13.49
C ILE A 243 5.29 -11.39 14.81
N GLU A 244 6.51 -11.36 15.32
CA GLU A 244 6.90 -10.53 16.46
C GLU A 244 6.68 -9.04 16.11
N GLY A 245 7.10 -8.61 14.92
CA GLY A 245 6.88 -7.24 14.45
C GLY A 245 5.39 -6.89 14.29
N LEU A 246 4.57 -7.82 13.80
CA LEU A 246 3.11 -7.64 13.72
C LEU A 246 2.49 -7.52 15.12
N THR A 247 2.91 -8.36 16.05
CA THR A 247 2.46 -8.29 17.46
C THR A 247 2.79 -6.94 18.07
N ILE A 248 4.04 -6.48 17.97
CA ILE A 248 4.46 -5.16 18.49
C ILE A 248 3.61 -4.02 17.89
N PHE A 249 3.30 -4.10 16.58
CA PHE A 249 2.44 -3.13 15.92
C PHE A 249 0.99 -3.18 16.41
N LEU A 250 0.41 -4.36 16.61
CA LEU A 250 -0.96 -4.49 17.12
C LEU A 250 -1.08 -4.01 18.57
N THR A 251 -0.12 -4.33 19.44
CA THR A 251 -0.05 -3.80 20.82
C THR A 251 0.11 -2.27 20.83
N MET A 252 0.95 -1.71 19.94
CA MET A 252 1.06 -0.26 19.76
C MET A 252 -0.28 0.35 19.34
N MET A 253 -0.95 -0.22 18.34
CA MET A 253 -2.25 0.25 17.87
C MET A 253 -3.32 0.16 18.95
N GLN A 254 -3.37 -0.93 19.73
CA GLN A 254 -4.30 -1.09 20.85
C GLN A 254 -4.12 0.01 21.90
N ASN A 255 -2.88 0.28 22.30
CA ASN A 255 -2.59 1.34 23.27
C ASN A 255 -3.00 2.72 22.72
N VAL A 256 -2.61 3.06 21.49
CA VAL A 256 -2.96 4.35 20.87
C VAL A 256 -4.47 4.53 20.72
N LEU A 257 -5.20 3.49 20.28
CA LEU A 257 -6.66 3.56 20.09
C LEU A 257 -7.41 3.64 21.43
N ARG A 258 -6.97 2.91 22.46
CA ARG A 258 -7.52 3.04 23.83
C ARG A 258 -7.30 4.45 24.38
N ASP A 259 -6.07 4.94 24.32
CA ASP A 259 -5.70 6.30 24.76
C ASP A 259 -6.46 7.40 24.01
N LEU A 260 -6.84 7.18 22.75
CA LEU A 260 -7.69 8.10 21.97
C LEU A 260 -9.16 8.00 22.40
N LYS A 261 -9.67 6.80 22.66
CA LYS A 261 -11.05 6.59 23.15
C LYS A 261 -11.26 7.23 24.53
N GLU A 262 -10.36 7.02 25.48
CA GLU A 262 -10.38 7.65 26.81
C GLU A 262 -10.34 9.19 26.77
N LYS A 263 -9.77 9.78 25.71
CA LYS A 263 -9.75 11.23 25.49
C LYS A 263 -10.99 11.77 24.77
N ALA A 264 -11.70 10.91 24.02
CA ALA A 264 -12.93 11.24 23.31
C ALA A 264 -14.17 11.07 24.19
N GLU A 265 -14.13 10.20 25.20
CA GLU A 265 -15.24 10.01 26.14
C GLU A 265 -15.44 11.25 27.06
N PRO A 266 -16.70 11.66 27.29
CA PRO A 266 -16.99 12.83 28.10
C PRO A 266 -16.67 12.56 29.58
N LYS A 267 -15.63 13.24 30.10
CA LYS A 267 -15.25 13.16 31.51
C LYS A 267 -16.36 13.72 32.40
N SER A 268 -17.07 12.82 33.10
CA SER A 268 -17.99 13.20 34.15
C SER A 268 -17.24 13.91 35.29
N THR A 269 -17.65 15.13 35.64
CA THR A 269 -17.08 16.02 36.70
C THR A 269 -15.59 16.38 36.54
N SER A 270 -15.19 17.65 36.42
CA SER A 270 -15.55 18.78 37.29
C SER A 270 -15.58 20.14 36.58
N CYS A 271 -16.14 21.15 37.26
CA CYS A 271 -16.10 22.55 36.82
C CYS A 271 -14.66 23.11 36.84
N PHE A 272 -14.41 24.15 36.04
CA PHE A 272 -13.14 24.90 35.91
C PHE A 272 -11.95 24.18 35.27
N SER A 273 -11.95 24.11 33.93
CA SER A 273 -10.74 24.45 33.15
C SER A 273 -11.11 24.91 31.74
N GLN A 274 -11.37 26.21 31.59
CA GLN A 274 -11.34 26.87 30.28
C GLN A 274 -9.89 27.20 29.91
N HIS A 275 -9.63 27.40 28.61
CA HIS A 275 -8.34 27.74 27.98
C HIS A 275 -7.37 26.58 27.67
N SER A 276 -7.79 25.70 26.75
CA SER A 276 -6.86 25.21 25.72
C SER A 276 -7.18 25.92 24.40
N PHE A 277 -6.21 26.68 23.87
CA PHE A 277 -6.36 27.51 22.67
C PHE A 277 -6.26 26.76 21.34
N LEU A 278 -6.44 25.43 21.37
CA LEU A 278 -6.55 24.59 20.18
C LEU A 278 -7.94 23.98 20.12
N LYS A 279 -8.72 24.36 19.10
CA LYS A 279 -9.93 23.64 18.67
C LYS A 279 -9.52 22.29 18.05
N GLN A 280 -9.05 21.37 18.88
CA GLN A 280 -9.07 19.95 18.50
C GLN A 280 -10.54 19.59 18.30
N LYS A 281 -10.95 19.33 17.05
CA LYS A 281 -12.26 18.74 16.78
C LYS A 281 -12.35 17.47 17.62
N SER A 282 -13.37 17.35 18.45
CA SER A 282 -13.61 16.13 19.23
C SER A 282 -13.80 14.96 18.26
N ILE A 283 -12.88 13.99 18.30
CA ILE A 283 -12.96 12.79 17.47
C ILE A 283 -14.17 11.97 17.95
N ASN A 284 -15.03 11.55 17.03
CA ASN A 284 -16.21 10.75 17.38
C ASN A 284 -15.77 9.38 17.94
N PRO A 285 -16.16 8.98 19.17
CA PRO A 285 -15.73 7.72 19.76
C PRO A 285 -16.21 6.49 18.94
N VAL A 286 -17.34 6.59 18.24
CA VAL A 286 -17.83 5.53 17.35
C VAL A 286 -16.85 5.30 16.20
N LEU A 287 -16.22 6.34 15.67
CA LEU A 287 -15.19 6.21 14.64
C LEU A 287 -13.96 5.45 15.17
N ILE A 288 -13.55 5.72 16.42
CA ILE A 288 -12.44 5.02 17.07
C ILE A 288 -12.80 3.53 17.25
N ASP A 289 -14.05 3.21 17.61
CA ASP A 289 -14.53 1.82 17.71
C ASP A 289 -14.53 1.10 16.36
N LEU A 290 -14.87 1.77 15.25
CA LEU A 290 -14.78 1.18 13.91
C LEU A 290 -13.34 0.90 13.49
N VAL A 291 -12.41 1.84 13.72
CA VAL A 291 -10.99 1.62 13.45
C VAL A 291 -10.42 0.51 14.34
N THR A 292 -10.81 0.47 15.61
CA THR A 292 -10.46 -0.60 16.56
C THR A 292 -10.97 -1.96 16.08
N THR A 293 -12.22 -2.02 15.60
CA THR A 293 -12.83 -3.23 15.04
C THR A 293 -12.03 -3.78 13.86
N GLY A 294 -11.71 -2.93 12.87
CA GLY A 294 -10.92 -3.34 11.71
C GLY A 294 -9.46 -3.68 12.03
N THR A 295 -8.88 -3.02 13.02
CA THR A 295 -7.45 -3.19 13.40
C THR A 295 -7.22 -4.41 14.28
N LEU A 296 -8.11 -4.73 15.24
CA LEU A 296 -7.86 -5.69 16.32
C LEU A 296 -8.78 -6.92 16.35
N SER A 297 -10.07 -6.81 16.01
CA SER A 297 -11.08 -7.82 16.42
C SER A 297 -10.85 -9.26 15.91
N ASP A 298 -10.40 -9.43 14.66
CA ASP A 298 -10.06 -10.75 14.09
C ASP A 298 -8.52 -11.00 14.12
N THR A 299 -7.71 -10.03 14.54
CA THR A 299 -6.25 -9.97 14.28
C THR A 299 -5.39 -10.07 15.54
N PHE A 300 -5.89 -9.66 16.71
CA PHE A 300 -5.18 -9.58 17.98
C PHE A 300 -5.92 -10.36 19.07
N SER A 301 -5.16 -11.04 19.91
CA SER A 301 -5.65 -11.81 21.05
C SER A 301 -5.33 -11.07 22.33
N ASP A 302 -6.36 -10.61 23.05
CA ASP A 302 -6.18 -9.95 24.35
C ASP A 302 -5.65 -10.89 25.43
N GLU A 303 -5.96 -12.19 25.34
CA GLU A 303 -5.49 -13.21 26.28
C GLU A 303 -3.97 -13.43 26.19
N THR A 304 -3.44 -13.46 24.97
CA THR A 304 -2.01 -13.76 24.73
C THR A 304 -1.18 -12.50 24.45
N GLN A 305 -1.82 -11.35 24.22
CA GLN A 305 -1.21 -10.09 23.80
C GLN A 305 -0.39 -10.26 22.50
N THR A 306 -0.88 -11.09 21.57
CA THR A 306 -0.23 -11.39 20.28
C THR A 306 -1.19 -11.30 19.11
N ALA A 307 -0.65 -11.24 17.89
CA ALA A 307 -1.44 -11.54 16.69
C ALA A 307 -2.09 -12.95 16.78
N THR A 308 -3.33 -13.09 16.30
CA THR A 308 -4.07 -14.37 16.30
C THR A 308 -3.46 -15.35 15.29
N ASP A 309 -3.53 -16.65 15.61
CA ASP A 309 -2.90 -17.67 14.76
C ASP A 309 -3.64 -17.81 13.43
N GLU A 310 -4.96 -17.72 13.46
CA GLU A 310 -5.88 -17.76 12.32
C GLU A 310 -5.54 -16.65 11.31
N TYR A 311 -5.27 -15.44 11.80
CA TYR A 311 -4.92 -14.30 10.97
C TYR A 311 -3.51 -14.41 10.40
N ILE A 312 -2.52 -14.83 11.20
CA ILE A 312 -1.17 -15.16 10.69
C ILE A 312 -1.25 -16.20 9.58
N GLN A 313 -2.00 -17.29 9.79
CA GLN A 313 -2.18 -18.35 8.80
C GLN A 313 -2.84 -17.85 7.51
N LEU A 314 -3.80 -16.92 7.63
CA LEU A 314 -4.48 -16.28 6.50
C LEU A 314 -3.51 -15.44 5.66
N LEU A 315 -2.80 -14.49 6.29
CA LEU A 315 -1.82 -13.61 5.62
C LEU A 315 -0.70 -14.41 4.95
N LEU A 316 -0.24 -15.48 5.61
CA LEU A 316 0.75 -16.38 5.07
C LEU A 316 0.23 -17.26 3.93
N ARG A 317 -1.09 -17.34 3.72
CA ARG A 317 -1.75 -18.27 2.78
C ARG A 317 -1.33 -19.72 3.04
N MET A 318 -1.51 -20.13 4.30
CA MET A 318 -1.21 -21.48 4.78
C MET A 318 -2.18 -22.51 4.16
N ARG A 319 -1.64 -23.55 3.52
CA ARG A 319 -2.43 -24.69 3.03
C ARG A 319 -2.89 -25.60 4.19
N PRO A 320 -3.92 -26.43 4.01
CA PRO A 320 -4.39 -27.36 5.04
C PRO A 320 -3.30 -28.30 5.60
N ASP A 321 -2.36 -28.77 4.77
CA ASP A 321 -1.22 -29.58 5.22
C ASP A 321 -0.24 -28.78 6.10
N GLU A 322 -0.03 -27.50 5.78
CA GLU A 322 0.83 -26.61 6.56
C GLU A 322 0.16 -26.24 7.90
N LYS A 323 -1.18 -26.08 7.92
CA LYS A 323 -1.96 -25.81 9.15
C LYS A 323 -1.91 -26.99 10.12
N LYS A 324 -2.18 -28.20 9.64
CA LYS A 324 -2.02 -29.46 10.42
C LYS A 324 -0.61 -29.66 10.97
N LEU A 325 0.40 -29.08 10.31
CA LEU A 325 1.77 -29.12 10.81
C LEU A 325 2.00 -28.12 11.95
N CYS A 326 1.29 -26.98 12.01
CA CYS A 326 1.36 -26.01 13.10
C CYS A 326 0.68 -26.48 14.40
N GLU A 327 -0.28 -27.40 14.32
CA GLU A 327 -0.92 -28.04 15.48
C GLU A 327 0.06 -28.89 16.31
N LYS A 328 1.19 -29.30 15.73
CA LYS A 328 2.23 -30.05 16.45
C LYS A 328 3.05 -29.13 17.35
N LYS A 329 3.31 -29.57 18.58
CA LYS A 329 4.09 -28.78 19.55
C LYS A 329 5.50 -28.48 19.02
N GLY A 330 5.90 -27.20 19.00
CA GLY A 330 7.25 -26.76 18.61
C GLY A 330 7.58 -26.73 17.11
N THR A 331 6.61 -26.97 16.22
CA THR A 331 6.80 -26.86 14.75
C THR A 331 6.30 -25.52 14.20
N LYS A 332 5.25 -24.94 14.79
CA LYS A 332 4.52 -23.75 14.31
C LYS A 332 5.42 -22.62 13.81
N GLU A 333 6.29 -22.10 14.67
CA GLU A 333 7.26 -21.04 14.34
C GLU A 333 8.16 -21.41 13.17
N LYS A 334 8.64 -22.67 13.11
CA LYS A 334 9.50 -23.15 12.02
C LYS A 334 8.76 -23.15 10.68
N VAL A 335 7.47 -23.50 10.69
CA VAL A 335 6.61 -23.44 9.49
C VAL A 335 6.40 -21.99 9.04
N TYR A 336 6.06 -21.09 9.97
CA TYR A 336 5.88 -19.67 9.69
C TYR A 336 7.16 -18.99 9.19
N LEU A 337 8.31 -19.19 9.83
CA LEU A 337 9.60 -18.66 9.39
C LEU A 337 10.00 -19.19 8.01
N LYS A 338 9.76 -20.48 7.72
CA LYS A 338 9.98 -21.09 6.40
C LYS A 338 9.08 -20.45 5.33
N LYS A 339 7.83 -20.15 5.68
CA LYS A 339 6.85 -19.49 4.79
C LYS A 339 7.21 -18.02 4.54
N ASN A 340 7.58 -17.27 5.58
CA ASN A 340 8.13 -15.91 5.49
C ASN A 340 9.32 -15.87 4.53
N HIS A 341 10.34 -16.70 4.74
CA HIS A 341 11.53 -16.75 3.88
C HIS A 341 11.21 -17.10 2.41
N ARG A 342 10.23 -17.98 2.19
CA ARG A 342 9.72 -18.30 0.84
C ARG A 342 9.04 -17.10 0.19
N ASN A 343 8.25 -16.33 0.95
CA ASN A 343 7.53 -15.15 0.47
C ASN A 343 8.50 -13.99 0.20
N THR A 344 9.45 -13.70 1.10
CA THR A 344 10.54 -12.74 0.86
C THR A 344 11.29 -13.08 -0.44
N ARG A 345 11.74 -14.33 -0.61
CA ARG A 345 12.42 -14.77 -1.84
C ARG A 345 11.57 -14.61 -3.10
N ARG A 346 10.26 -14.86 -3.05
CA ARG A 346 9.34 -14.64 -4.19
C ARG A 346 9.22 -13.16 -4.56
N ASN A 347 9.11 -12.28 -3.57
CA ASN A 347 9.04 -10.83 -3.80
C ASN A 347 10.29 -10.29 -4.51
N PHE A 348 11.47 -10.84 -4.23
CA PHE A 348 12.71 -10.53 -4.98
C PHE A 348 12.72 -11.04 -6.43
N VAL A 349 11.99 -12.13 -6.75
CA VAL A 349 11.95 -12.73 -8.09
C VAL A 349 10.92 -12.04 -9.01
N LEU A 350 9.81 -11.55 -8.46
CA LEU A 350 8.75 -10.88 -9.23
C LEU A 350 9.17 -9.54 -9.86
N LYS A 351 10.36 -9.01 -9.55
CA LYS A 351 10.93 -7.78 -10.12
C LYS A 351 11.38 -7.91 -11.58
N LYS A 352 10.82 -8.87 -12.35
CA LYS A 352 11.27 -9.20 -13.71
C LYS A 352 10.24 -9.88 -14.62
N GLN A 353 8.95 -9.66 -14.41
CA GLN A 353 7.89 -10.34 -15.18
C GLN A 353 6.72 -9.42 -15.58
N SER A 354 7.03 -8.15 -15.89
CA SER A 354 6.09 -7.17 -16.44
C SER A 354 5.75 -7.37 -17.92
N ASP A 355 6.45 -8.26 -18.62
CA ASP A 355 6.26 -8.52 -20.05
C ASP A 355 5.32 -9.72 -20.32
N PHE A 356 4.46 -10.07 -19.36
CA PHE A 356 3.53 -11.20 -19.47
C PHE A 356 2.07 -10.73 -19.43
N ASN A 357 1.52 -10.52 -20.63
CA ASN A 357 0.11 -10.33 -21.03
C ASN A 357 -0.87 -9.72 -20.01
N GLU A 358 -1.34 -8.52 -20.40
CA GLU A 358 -2.34 -7.68 -19.73
C GLU A 358 -3.77 -8.27 -19.76
N THR A 359 -3.95 -9.52 -19.34
CA THR A 359 -5.29 -10.16 -19.30
C THR A 359 -5.41 -11.18 -18.18
N ARG A 360 -6.40 -10.98 -17.30
CA ARG A 360 -6.82 -11.85 -16.16
C ARG A 360 -6.11 -11.62 -14.80
N LEU A 361 -6.28 -10.43 -14.24
CA LEU A 361 -6.50 -10.29 -12.78
C LEU A 361 -7.99 -9.99 -12.56
N LYS A 362 -8.77 -11.02 -12.17
CA LYS A 362 -10.14 -10.86 -11.67
C LYS A 362 -10.12 -10.96 -10.15
N THR A 363 -10.49 -9.87 -9.47
CA THR A 363 -10.82 -9.89 -8.04
C THR A 363 -12.08 -10.73 -7.83
N VAL A 364 -12.03 -11.68 -6.90
CA VAL A 364 -13.18 -12.50 -6.52
C VAL A 364 -13.55 -12.17 -5.07
N LEU A 365 -14.77 -11.69 -4.87
CA LEU A 365 -15.39 -11.60 -3.54
C LEU A 365 -15.89 -12.99 -3.16
N LEU A 366 -15.31 -13.58 -2.11
CA LEU A 366 -15.86 -14.79 -1.50
C LEU A 366 -16.70 -14.40 -0.29
N TYR A 367 -18.01 -14.59 -0.40
CA TYR A 367 -18.91 -14.52 0.75
C TYR A 367 -18.78 -15.80 1.57
N ARG A 368 -18.39 -15.65 2.83
CA ARG A 368 -18.67 -16.63 3.88
C ARG A 368 -19.09 -15.87 5.14
N ASP A 369 -20.20 -16.30 5.74
CA ASP A 369 -20.62 -15.92 7.08
C ASP A 369 -20.78 -14.39 7.30
N ASN A 370 -21.39 -13.69 6.32
CA ASN A 370 -21.66 -12.24 6.33
C ASN A 370 -20.44 -11.31 6.53
N LYS A 371 -19.21 -11.82 6.47
CA LYS A 371 -17.98 -11.01 6.47
C LYS A 371 -17.45 -10.87 5.04
N ILE A 372 -17.39 -9.65 4.52
CA ILE A 372 -16.61 -9.35 3.31
C ILE A 372 -15.12 -9.50 3.68
N LYS A 373 -14.38 -10.35 2.97
CA LYS A 373 -12.91 -10.46 3.09
C LYS A 373 -12.27 -10.39 1.71
N PHE A 374 -11.30 -9.49 1.54
CA PHE A 374 -10.58 -9.32 0.28
C PHE A 374 -9.59 -10.47 0.06
N ILE A 375 -9.76 -11.21 -1.03
CA ILE A 375 -8.80 -12.22 -1.48
C ILE A 375 -8.20 -11.75 -2.80
N VAL A 376 -6.98 -11.22 -2.75
CA VAL A 376 -6.18 -10.91 -3.94
C VAL A 376 -5.65 -12.23 -4.53
N MET A 377 -6.47 -12.85 -5.38
CA MET A 377 -6.11 -13.98 -6.23
C MET A 377 -5.06 -13.56 -7.26
N GLN A 378 -3.88 -14.17 -7.20
CA GLN A 378 -2.99 -14.26 -8.35
C GLN A 378 -3.30 -15.60 -9.04
N GLY A 379 -3.57 -15.56 -10.34
CA GLY A 379 -4.15 -16.68 -11.06
C GLY A 379 -3.25 -17.93 -11.10
N ALA A 380 -3.75 -19.02 -10.54
CA ALA A 380 -3.48 -20.38 -10.99
C ALA A 380 -4.78 -21.17 -10.78
N PHE A 381 -5.47 -21.50 -11.86
CA PHE A 381 -6.58 -22.44 -11.79
C PHE A 381 -6.02 -23.81 -11.37
N TYR A 382 -6.45 -24.29 -10.22
CA TYR A 382 -6.58 -25.71 -9.97
C TYR A 382 -8.07 -25.97 -9.88
N ASP A 383 -8.61 -26.68 -10.86
CA ASP A 383 -9.96 -27.21 -10.78
C ASP A 383 -10.03 -28.15 -9.57
N PHE A 384 -10.93 -27.83 -8.64
CA PHE A 384 -11.37 -28.76 -7.62
C PHE A 384 -12.89 -28.85 -7.72
N PRO A 385 -13.45 -30.03 -8.03
CA PRO A 385 -14.88 -30.25 -7.91
C PRO A 385 -15.22 -30.41 -6.42
N PHE A 386 -16.18 -29.61 -5.93
CA PHE A 386 -17.16 -29.96 -4.90
C PHE A 386 -18.22 -28.84 -4.84
#